data_AF-A0A977PZQ7-F1
#
_entry.id   AF-A0A977PZQ7-F1
#
_cell.length_a   1.000
_cell.length_b   1.000
_cell.length_c   1.000
_cell.angle_alpha   90.00
_cell.angle_beta   90.00
_cell.angle_gamma   90.00
#
_symmetry.space_group_name_H-M   'P 1'
#
loop_
_entity.id
_entity.type
_entity.pdbx_description
1 polymer ?
#
loop_
_entity_poly.entity_id
_entity_poly.type
_entity_poly.pdbx_seq_one_letter_code
_entity_poly.pdbx_strand_id
1 'polypeptide(L)'
;MNQSNPFASHNAAKPNCREMLQTILDGEATDEQKEYFKEHMGFCMPCYKSYDLEIAIKQLLQSKCCGGEAPADLVEQIKAQLAQKAI
;
A
#
# COMPACT_ATOMS: atom_id res chain seq x y z
N MET A 1 27.88 -4.37 -11.82
CA MET A 1 26.78 -5.32 -12.07
C MET A 1 25.62 -4.51 -12.65
N ASN A 2 25.35 -4.71 -13.94
CA ASN A 2 24.42 -3.91 -14.74
C ASN A 2 23.03 -4.57 -14.64
N GLN A 3 22.18 -4.10 -13.73
CA GLN A 3 20.81 -4.60 -13.63
C GLN A 3 19.95 -3.85 -14.65
N SER A 4 19.63 -4.53 -15.74
CA SER A 4 18.62 -4.09 -16.70
C SER A 4 17.31 -3.82 -15.96
N ASN A 5 16.76 -2.61 -16.09
CA ASN A 5 15.49 -2.27 -15.45
C ASN A 5 14.34 -2.93 -16.25
N PRO A 6 13.58 -3.88 -15.68
CA PRO A 6 12.50 -4.56 -16.37
C PRO A 6 11.27 -3.66 -16.61
N PHE A 7 11.28 -2.44 -16.09
CA PHE A 7 10.30 -1.38 -16.37
C PHE A 7 10.79 -0.35 -17.41
N ALA A 8 11.96 -0.56 -18.04
CA ALA A 8 12.48 0.36 -19.05
C ALA A 8 11.63 0.30 -20.34
N SER A 9 10.79 1.32 -20.55
CA SER A 9 10.12 1.55 -21.82
C SER A 9 11.02 2.36 -22.77
N HIS A 10 10.74 2.28 -24.07
CA HIS A 10 11.60 2.62 -25.22
C HIS A 10 11.96 4.13 -25.39
N ASN A 11 11.86 4.96 -24.35
CA ASN A 11 12.25 6.36 -24.38
C ASN A 11 12.71 6.87 -23.00
N ALA A 12 14.02 6.75 -22.75
CA ALA A 12 14.94 7.56 -21.94
C ALA A 12 14.51 8.25 -20.61
N ALA A 13 13.41 7.88 -19.96
CA ALA A 13 13.12 8.27 -18.57
C ALA A 13 13.23 7.03 -17.66
N LYS A 14 14.03 7.12 -16.59
CA LYS A 14 14.00 6.08 -15.55
C LYS A 14 12.57 6.07 -14.96
N PRO A 15 11.86 4.92 -14.98
CA PRO A 15 10.49 4.85 -14.47
C PRO A 15 10.47 5.23 -12.99
N ASN A 16 9.49 6.03 -12.60
CA ASN A 16 9.34 6.44 -11.21
C ASN A 16 8.71 5.31 -10.39
N CYS A 17 8.98 5.23 -9.07
CA CYS A 17 8.36 4.23 -8.17
C CYS A 17 6.84 4.16 -8.35
N ARG A 18 6.19 5.32 -8.59
CA ARG A 18 4.74 5.43 -8.77
C ARG A 18 4.24 4.71 -10.02
N GLU A 19 4.96 4.83 -11.13
CA GLU A 19 4.60 4.17 -12.39
C GLU A 19 4.78 2.65 -12.26
N MET A 20 5.86 2.22 -11.61
CA MET A 20 6.10 0.81 -11.31
C MET A 20 5.02 0.22 -10.40
N LEU A 21 4.61 0.95 -9.35
CA LEU A 21 3.53 0.56 -8.44
C LEU A 21 2.20 0.46 -9.18
N GLN A 22 1.92 1.40 -10.07
CA GLN A 22 0.70 1.40 -10.87
C GLN A 22 0.62 0.15 -11.76
N THR A 23 1.69 -0.20 -12.48
CA THR A 23 1.74 -1.45 -13.28
C THR A 23 1.51 -2.71 -12.43
N ILE A 24 1.97 -2.72 -11.18
CA ILE A 24 1.72 -3.83 -10.24
C ILE A 24 0.25 -3.87 -9.82
N LEU A 25 -0.37 -2.73 -9.53
CA LEU A 25 -1.77 -2.64 -9.12
C LEU A 25 -2.74 -2.96 -10.26
N ASP A 26 -2.38 -2.58 -11.49
CA ASP A 26 -3.16 -2.88 -12.71
C ASP A 26 -3.03 -4.36 -13.14
N GLY A 27 -2.17 -5.13 -12.47
CA GLY A 27 -1.96 -6.56 -12.74
C GLY A 27 -1.15 -6.86 -13.99
N GLU A 28 -0.58 -5.82 -14.63
CA GLU A 28 0.22 -5.92 -15.84
C GLU A 28 1.69 -6.24 -15.57
N ALA A 29 2.10 -6.29 -14.30
CA ALA A 29 3.48 -6.58 -13.91
C ALA A 29 3.82 -8.07 -13.98
N THR A 30 4.95 -8.37 -14.63
CA THR A 30 5.58 -9.70 -14.59
C THR A 30 6.18 -10.01 -13.22
N ASP A 31 6.47 -11.27 -12.94
CA ASP A 31 7.09 -11.65 -11.66
C ASP A 31 8.50 -11.08 -11.49
N GLU A 32 9.26 -10.95 -12.58
CA GLU A 32 10.56 -10.26 -12.60
C GLU A 32 10.43 -8.76 -12.26
N GLN A 33 9.38 -8.09 -12.76
CA GLN A 33 9.07 -6.71 -12.43
C GLN A 33 8.69 -6.54 -10.96
N LYS A 34 7.90 -7.47 -10.39
CA LYS A 34 7.54 -7.45 -8.96
C LYS A 34 8.76 -7.62 -8.06
N GLU A 35 9.68 -8.51 -8.43
CA GLU A 35 10.92 -8.75 -7.66
C GLU A 35 11.83 -7.52 -7.70
N TYR A 36 12.06 -6.95 -8.89
CA TYR A 36 12.84 -5.72 -9.04
C TYR A 36 12.24 -4.55 -8.26
N PHE A 37 10.91 -4.39 -8.25
CA PHE A 37 10.25 -3.32 -7.48
C PHE A 37 10.46 -3.50 -5.96
N LYS A 38 10.40 -4.74 -5.45
CA LYS A 38 10.66 -5.04 -4.03
C LYS A 38 12.10 -4.69 -3.63
N GLU A 39 13.08 -5.06 -4.45
CA GLU A 39 14.48 -4.68 -4.20
C GLU A 39 14.67 -3.16 -4.30
N HIS A 40 14.08 -2.51 -5.31
CA HIS A 40 14.17 -1.07 -5.53
C HIS A 40 13.56 -0.25 -4.37
N MET A 41 12.45 -0.72 -3.77
CA MET A 41 11.77 -0.04 -2.67
C MET A 41 12.68 0.12 -1.43
N GLY A 42 13.61 -0.81 -1.20
CA GLY A 42 14.57 -0.74 -0.10
C GLY A 42 15.67 0.32 -0.26
N PHE A 43 15.98 0.74 -1.49
CA PHE A 43 17.07 1.68 -1.79
C PHE A 43 16.58 3.06 -2.23
N CYS A 44 15.29 3.21 -2.57
CA CYS A 44 14.77 4.45 -3.09
C CYS A 44 14.45 5.46 -1.97
N MET A 45 15.47 6.23 -1.57
CA MET A 45 15.38 7.32 -0.57
C MET A 45 14.18 8.29 -0.72
N PRO A 46 13.79 8.77 -1.92
CA PRO A 46 12.59 9.62 -2.04
C PRO A 46 11.28 8.86 -1.79
N CYS A 47 11.21 7.57 -2.13
CA CYS A 47 10.02 6.72 -1.86
C CYS A 47 9.96 6.33 -0.37
N TYR A 48 11.11 6.11 0.27
CA TYR A 48 11.23 5.89 1.72
C TYR A 48 10.76 7.10 2.53
N LYS A 49 11.19 8.32 2.19
CA LYS A 49 10.75 9.55 2.87
C LYS A 49 9.24 9.79 2.77
N SER A 50 8.64 9.49 1.61
CA SER A 50 7.18 9.58 1.43
C SER A 50 6.45 8.54 2.26
N TYR A 51 6.97 7.30 2.31
CA TYR A 51 6.42 6.22 3.11
C TYR A 51 6.42 6.53 4.62
N ASP A 52 7.51 7.07 5.16
CA ASP A 52 7.57 7.50 6.57
C ASP A 52 6.50 8.55 6.89
N LEU A 53 6.32 9.52 6.00
CA LEU A 53 5.28 10.54 6.15
C LEU A 53 3.88 9.92 6.10
N GLU A 54 3.61 9.02 5.15
CA GLU A 54 2.33 8.32 5.04
C GLU A 54 2.02 7.45 6.26
N ILE A 55 3.03 6.77 6.81
CA ILE A 55 2.91 5.99 8.05
C ILE A 55 2.62 6.92 9.24
N ALA A 56 3.34 8.02 9.37
CA ALA A 56 3.13 8.99 10.44
C ALA A 56 1.72 9.59 10.39
N ILE A 57 1.22 9.92 9.19
CA ILE A 57 -0.14 10.41 8.99
C ILE A 57 -1.17 9.34 9.36
N LYS A 58 -0.99 8.08 8.93
CA LYS A 58 -1.88 6.97 9.31
C LYS A 58 -1.93 6.76 10.82
N GLN A 59 -0.78 6.77 11.50
CA GLN A 59 -0.70 6.65 12.96
C GLN A 59 -1.38 7.83 13.66
N LEU A 60 -1.24 9.04 13.13
CA LEU A 60 -1.89 10.23 13.68
C LEU A 60 -3.41 10.15 13.53
N LEU A 61 -3.91 9.76 12.35
CA LEU A 61 -5.35 9.57 12.11
C LEU A 61 -5.94 8.47 13.00
N GLN A 62 -5.24 7.35 13.14
CA GLN A 62 -5.63 6.28 14.06
C GLN A 62 -5.67 6.80 15.50
N SER A 63 -4.64 7.48 15.99
CA SER A 63 -4.63 7.95 17.38
C SER A 63 -5.58 9.10 17.68
N LYS A 64 -5.94 9.94 16.71
CA LYS A 64 -6.70 11.19 16.95
C LYS A 64 -8.10 11.23 16.37
N CYS A 65 -8.41 10.44 15.34
CA CYS A 65 -9.67 10.54 14.63
C CYS A 65 -10.44 9.21 14.58
N CYS A 66 -9.76 8.07 14.44
CA CYS A 66 -10.40 6.82 14.03
C CYS A 66 -10.04 5.58 14.86
N GLY A 67 -9.24 5.69 15.91
CA GLY A 67 -8.71 4.55 16.68
C GLY A 67 -9.30 4.39 18.08
N GLY A 68 -10.42 5.06 18.38
CA GLY A 68 -11.22 4.69 19.53
C GLY A 68 -11.94 3.37 19.27
N GLU A 69 -12.15 2.56 20.31
CA GLU A 69 -13.04 1.40 20.21
C GLU A 69 -14.44 1.87 19.83
N ALA A 70 -15.11 1.13 18.95
CA ALA A 70 -16.49 1.41 18.60
C ALA A 70 -17.35 1.36 19.88
N PRO A 71 -18.36 2.24 20.02
CA PRO A 71 -19.23 2.25 21.21
C PRO A 71 -19.78 0.85 21.48
N ALA A 72 -19.64 0.37 22.72
CA ALA A 72 -20.01 -1.00 23.09
C ALA A 72 -21.46 -1.35 22.72
N ASP A 73 -22.37 -0.40 22.90
CA ASP A 73 -23.78 -0.54 22.54
C ASP A 73 -23.98 -0.80 21.03
N LEU A 74 -23.26 -0.09 20.16
CA LEU A 74 -23.32 -0.30 18.72
C LEU A 74 -22.77 -1.69 18.35
N VAL A 75 -21.70 -2.12 19.01
CA VAL A 75 -21.10 -3.45 18.80
C VAL A 75 -22.08 -4.55 19.21
N GLU A 76 -22.76 -4.41 20.35
CA GLU A 76 -23.78 -5.37 20.80
C GLU A 76 -24.98 -5.42 19.86
N GLN A 77 -25.47 -4.27 19.40
CA GLN A 77 -26.58 -4.22 18.43
C GLN A 77 -26.23 -4.94 17.11
N ILE A 78 -25.02 -4.72 16.58
CA ILE A 78 -24.56 -5.39 15.36
C ILE A 78 -24.47 -6.90 15.58
N LYS A 79 -23.89 -7.35 16.70
CA LYS A 79 -23.80 -8.78 17.04
C LYS A 79 -25.18 -9.44 17.13
N ALA A 80 -26.14 -8.78 17.77
CA ALA A 80 -27.51 -9.28 17.88
C ALA A 80 -28.17 -9.43 16.50
N GLN A 81 -28.01 -8.45 15.61
CA GLN A 81 -28.57 -8.53 14.25
C GLN A 81 -27.92 -9.61 13.38
N LEU A 82 -26.61 -9.82 13.50
CA LEU A 82 -25.90 -10.90 12.79
C LEU A 82 -26.39 -12.29 13.26
N ALA A 83 -26.58 -12.47 14.58
CA ALA A 83 -27.12 -13.71 15.13
C ALA A 83 -28.56 -13.98 14.68
N GLN A 84 -29.35 -12.92 14.48
CA GLN A 84 -30.75 -13.03 14.03
C GLN A 84 -30.88 -13.38 12.53
N LYS A 85 -29.91 -12.99 11.70
CA LYS A 85 -29.90 -13.21 10.24
C LYS A 85 -29.27 -14.54 9.81
N ALA A 86 -28.68 -15.29 10.73
CA ALA A 86 -28.00 -16.56 10.47
C ALA A 86 -28.94 -17.79 10.53
N ILE A 87 -30.25 -17.58 10.34
CA ILE A 87 -31.31 -18.61 10.35
C ILE A 87 -32.05 -18.56 9.01
#